data_AF-A0A2I1HSD9-F1
#
_entry.id   AF-A0A2I1HSD9-F1
#
_cell.length_a   1.000
_cell.length_b   1.000
_cell.length_c   1.000
_cell.angle_alpha   90.00
_cell.angle_beta   90.00
_cell.angle_gamma   90.00
#
_symmetry.space_group_name_H-M   'P 1'
#
loop_
_entity.id
_entity.type
_entity.pdbx_description
1 polymer ?
#
loop_
_entity_poly.entity_id
_entity_poly.type
_entity_poly.pdbx_seq_one_letter_code
_entity_poly.pdbx_strand_id
1 'polypeptide(L)'
;LVPELHYGPFLRDWWYFSDSQIQDSHIYAIPIRLGFQVALKLNLIIRIVRNLENPNIPGFICEGEGINSGVLSSSSAAINTIYGRVFGNKSKTKYPGATMLGFHNPYMIQQMLNNVDFRPFTICLYGIKIFMASIPDNNNYEGFASSFMYKYKQKQSVIWQKIEGGLFSISIFQDGEMVKQFQDITASSVWDQTNLLRNCNGVDLFGINHPLVQFKFKERYERLFPKTCTLDDWNHERIMRHMFKLYLKKHVPRNEDLWHRVLYRWYNQKSTIIEIKSFICDVYNDNHEISIREFRAWRVMFEAIGCKNITPFERDISDMEFWSRAKDPKGDIETILNLFSNGLLNTKLNSTIKNNEFKNYKDTTNVFWYSLRESLDSNPNGSNGKIRILSIVAENFIYEELMENLQISPKTIHAAREHHRKNGPGCKALDKPIIVHKKMAEIKEREFELFFADKANVNMSSYHIDKKTQLPVLYLKDQKSALWEKFSAIYPDGMKRTSFMARLQNGRFKYRDDLGGLCLICNDYAYQPFEDLIKLVSNNIVDKKIKNELITQLEMLRRHLKKDYENELLVYNNGTTKHNIGKNSPATLLIKHEKDI
;
A
#
# COMPACT_ATOMS: atom_id res chain seq x y z
N LEU A 1 25.05 40.76 23.79
CA LEU A 1 26.50 40.46 23.87
C LEU A 1 27.19 41.12 22.69
N VAL A 2 28.46 41.48 22.83
CA VAL A 2 29.27 41.93 21.68
C VAL A 2 30.08 40.72 21.21
N PRO A 3 29.81 40.15 20.01
CA PRO A 3 30.43 38.91 19.57
C PRO A 3 31.95 38.95 19.55
N GLU A 4 32.56 40.04 19.07
CA GLU A 4 34.02 40.15 18.99
C GLU A 4 34.70 40.06 20.37
N LEU A 5 34.04 40.60 21.40
CA LEU A 5 34.57 40.62 22.77
C LEU A 5 34.38 39.28 23.49
N HIS A 6 33.21 38.65 23.30
CA HIS A 6 32.82 37.47 24.10
C HIS A 6 33.14 36.13 23.42
N TYR A 7 33.36 36.12 22.10
CA TYR A 7 33.63 34.91 21.33
C TYR A 7 34.86 35.05 20.43
N GLY A 8 35.64 36.13 20.58
CA GLY A 8 36.88 36.37 19.84
C GLY A 8 38.15 35.94 20.60
N PRO A 9 39.34 36.31 20.08
CA PRO A 9 40.64 35.93 20.65
C PRO A 9 40.82 36.25 22.13
N PHE A 10 40.24 37.36 22.58
CA PHE A 10 40.39 37.88 23.94
C PHE A 10 39.22 37.54 24.86
N LEU A 11 38.41 36.52 24.50
CA LEU A 11 37.22 36.15 25.27
C LEU A 11 37.50 35.93 26.76
N ARG A 12 38.70 35.42 27.11
CA ARG A 12 39.07 35.15 28.51
C ARG A 12 38.80 36.35 29.41
N ASP A 13 39.11 37.55 28.93
CA ASP A 13 39.03 38.76 29.74
C ASP A 13 37.58 39.29 29.86
N TRP A 14 36.68 38.82 28.99
CA TRP A 14 35.25 39.16 28.97
C TRP A 14 34.34 38.11 29.62
N TRP A 15 34.90 37.06 30.20
CA TRP A 15 34.17 36.04 30.95
C TRP A 15 34.79 35.83 32.33
N TYR A 16 33.94 35.82 33.35
CA TYR A 16 34.34 35.49 34.71
C TYR A 16 34.24 33.97 34.93
N PHE A 17 35.36 33.36 35.30
CA PHE A 17 35.47 31.95 35.66
C PHE A 17 35.75 31.86 37.17
N SER A 18 34.84 31.26 37.95
CA SER A 18 35.02 31.11 39.41
C SER A 18 35.95 29.94 39.75
N ASP A 19 36.88 30.14 40.68
CA ASP A 19 37.82 29.12 41.16
C ASP A 19 37.20 28.15 42.20
N SER A 20 36.04 28.47 42.77
CA SER A 20 35.47 27.78 43.94
C SER A 20 34.66 26.50 43.66
N GLN A 21 34.52 26.06 42.41
CA GLN A 21 33.58 24.97 42.04
C GLN A 21 34.20 23.95 41.08
N ILE A 22 35.40 23.47 41.41
CA ILE A 22 36.10 22.43 40.63
C ILE A 22 35.46 21.03 40.82
N GLN A 23 34.51 20.86 41.75
CA GLN A 23 33.94 19.54 42.08
C GLN A 23 32.61 19.18 41.38
N ASP A 24 31.89 20.14 40.78
CA ASP A 24 30.71 19.83 39.97
C ASP A 24 30.98 20.08 38.49
N SER A 25 30.57 19.11 37.66
CA SER A 25 30.84 18.99 36.22
C SER A 25 30.37 20.14 35.30
N HIS A 26 29.96 21.28 35.86
CA HIS A 26 29.52 22.46 35.11
C HIS A 26 30.15 23.76 35.63
N ILE A 27 31.39 24.04 35.20
CA ILE A 27 32.00 25.36 35.34
C ILE A 27 31.28 26.32 34.39
N TYR A 28 30.45 27.19 34.95
CA TYR A 28 29.60 28.09 34.17
C TYR A 28 30.21 29.50 34.11
N ALA A 29 30.90 29.82 33.01
CA ALA A 29 31.44 31.15 32.77
C ALA A 29 30.31 32.21 32.76
N ILE A 30 30.52 33.34 33.45
CA ILE A 30 29.57 34.46 33.51
C ILE A 30 30.08 35.57 32.58
N PRO A 31 29.27 36.05 31.61
CA PRO A 31 29.73 37.05 30.67
C PRO A 31 29.83 38.43 31.33
N ILE A 32 30.92 39.16 31.10
CA ILE A 32 31.12 40.53 31.58
C ILE A 32 30.50 41.49 30.56
N ARG A 33 29.20 41.79 30.70
CA ARG A 33 28.46 42.56 29.69
C ARG A 33 28.84 44.03 29.67
N LEU A 34 29.19 44.53 28.49
CA LEU A 34 29.34 45.96 28.23
C LEU A 34 28.04 46.72 28.55
N GLY A 35 28.13 47.84 29.26
CA GLY A 35 27.00 48.66 29.68
C GLY A 35 26.24 48.16 30.91
N PHE A 36 26.61 46.98 31.45
CA PHE A 36 25.99 46.47 32.66
C PHE A 36 26.33 47.36 33.86
N GLN A 37 25.31 47.66 34.67
CA GLN A 37 25.42 48.57 35.80
C GLN A 37 24.74 47.96 37.04
N VAL A 38 25.40 48.09 38.19
CA VAL A 38 24.88 47.61 39.49
C VAL A 38 24.97 48.72 40.52
N ALA A 39 23.87 48.98 41.21
CA ALA A 39 23.84 49.83 42.40
C ALA A 39 24.19 49.00 43.65
N LEU A 40 25.14 49.47 44.43
CA LEU A 40 25.63 48.84 45.66
C LEU A 40 25.00 49.50 46.89
N LYS A 41 24.95 48.79 48.01
CA LYS A 41 24.32 49.23 49.30
C LYS A 41 24.94 50.49 49.96
N LEU A 42 25.84 51.19 49.30
CA LEU A 42 26.58 52.36 49.80
C LEU A 42 26.41 53.59 48.89
N ASN A 43 25.31 53.67 48.13
CA ASN A 43 25.09 54.66 47.06
C ASN A 43 26.23 54.69 46.01
N LEU A 44 26.94 53.57 45.87
CA LEU A 44 27.96 53.40 44.84
C LEU A 44 27.33 52.71 43.62
N ILE A 45 27.69 53.16 42.43
CA ILE A 45 27.25 52.58 41.17
C ILE A 45 28.48 52.10 40.42
N ILE A 46 28.53 50.81 40.07
CA ILE A 46 29.56 50.27 39.19
C ILE A 46 28.98 50.04 37.79
N ARG A 47 29.72 50.45 36.76
CA ARG A 47 29.39 50.25 35.35
C ARG A 47 30.55 49.60 34.61
N ILE A 48 30.22 48.67 33.72
CA ILE A 48 31.18 48.04 32.80
C ILE A 48 31.21 48.85 31.50
N VAL A 49 32.40 49.27 31.08
CA VAL A 49 32.66 50.10 29.90
C VAL A 49 33.77 49.49 29.04
N ARG A 50 33.95 50.01 27.82
CA ARG A 50 35.15 49.67 27.03
C ARG A 50 36.33 50.43 27.60
N ASN A 51 37.43 49.73 27.81
CA ASN A 51 38.69 50.38 28.14
C ASN A 51 39.29 50.96 26.85
N LEU A 52 39.53 52.27 26.83
CA LEU A 52 40.08 52.98 25.66
C LEU A 52 41.57 52.69 25.46
N GLU A 53 42.31 52.41 26.55
CA GLU A 53 43.73 52.08 26.48
C GLU A 53 43.96 50.64 26.00
N ASN A 54 43.05 49.72 26.36
CA ASN A 54 43.08 48.34 25.92
C ASN A 54 41.66 47.80 25.68
N PRO A 55 41.13 47.90 24.44
CA PRO A 55 39.76 47.47 24.11
C PRO A 55 39.49 45.99 24.34
N ASN A 56 40.53 45.16 24.46
CA ASN A 56 40.43 43.72 24.63
C ASN A 56 40.12 43.30 26.06
N ILE A 57 40.21 44.21 27.03
CA ILE A 57 39.94 43.96 28.45
C ILE A 57 38.76 44.85 28.90
N PRO A 58 37.83 44.35 29.73
CA PRO A 58 36.76 45.17 30.26
C PRO A 58 37.30 46.31 31.13
N GLY A 59 36.71 47.50 30.96
CA GLY A 59 36.90 48.64 31.86
C GLY A 59 35.77 48.70 32.89
N PHE A 60 36.11 49.12 34.10
CA PHE A 60 35.17 49.29 35.20
C PHE A 60 35.25 50.72 35.73
N ILE A 61 34.10 51.38 35.83
CA ILE A 61 33.95 52.68 36.46
C ILE A 61 33.06 52.49 37.68
N CYS A 62 33.49 52.99 38.83
CA CYS A 62 32.65 53.15 40.00
C CYS A 62 32.39 54.64 40.23
N GLU A 63 31.18 54.99 40.63
CA GLU A 63 30.73 56.34 40.94
C GLU A 63 30.07 56.35 42.32
N GLY A 64 30.20 57.44 43.06
CA GLY A 64 29.54 57.66 44.34
C GLY A 64 29.78 59.07 44.86
N GLU A 65 28.78 59.69 45.50
CA GLU A 65 28.89 61.06 46.07
C GLU A 65 29.48 62.11 45.10
N GLY A 66 29.14 62.02 43.80
CA GLY A 66 29.60 62.96 42.77
C GLY A 66 31.04 62.77 42.27
N ILE A 67 31.75 61.73 42.72
CA ILE A 67 33.11 61.39 42.25
C ILE A 67 33.13 60.06 41.48
N ASN A 68 34.11 59.88 40.58
CA ASN A 68 34.31 58.67 39.80
C ASN A 68 35.72 58.06 39.99
N SER A 69 35.87 56.75 39.75
CA SER A 69 37.15 56.05 39.86
C SER A 69 38.11 56.31 38.70
N GLY A 70 37.64 56.90 37.61
CA GLY A 70 38.20 56.67 36.28
C GLY A 70 37.96 55.23 35.79
N VAL A 71 38.42 54.92 34.58
CA VAL A 71 38.34 53.56 34.02
C VAL A 71 39.48 52.72 34.59
N LEU A 72 39.14 51.63 35.30
CA LEU A 72 40.12 50.69 35.84
C LEU A 72 39.90 49.28 35.28
N SER A 73 40.96 48.47 35.25
CA SER A 73 40.95 47.11 34.69
C SER A 73 40.29 46.04 35.57
N SER A 74 39.92 46.38 36.81
CA SER A 74 39.18 45.46 37.68
C SER A 74 38.09 46.16 38.47
N SER A 75 36.95 45.46 38.63
CA SER A 75 35.81 45.93 39.42
C SER A 75 36.19 46.17 40.89
N SER A 76 37.03 45.32 41.47
CA SER A 76 37.55 45.50 42.83
C SER A 76 38.34 46.80 42.95
N ALA A 77 39.20 47.13 41.98
CA ALA A 77 39.96 48.36 42.02
C ALA A 77 39.05 49.59 41.90
N ALA A 78 38.07 49.57 40.99
CA ALA A 78 37.09 50.65 40.82
C ALA A 78 36.32 50.94 42.10
N ILE A 79 35.76 49.90 42.72
CA ILE A 79 34.95 50.04 43.94
C ILE A 79 35.80 50.52 45.11
N ASN A 80 36.96 49.89 45.37
CA ASN A 80 37.79 50.25 46.51
C ASN A 80 38.43 51.64 46.37
N THR A 81 38.69 52.10 45.13
CA THR A 81 39.16 53.47 44.88
C THR A 81 38.12 54.50 45.30
N ILE A 82 36.86 54.31 44.90
CA ILE A 82 35.79 55.25 45.28
C ILE A 82 35.45 55.13 46.75
N TYR A 83 35.37 53.90 47.27
CA TYR A 83 35.12 53.68 48.68
C TYR A 83 36.16 54.39 49.56
N GLY A 84 37.45 54.30 49.24
CA GLY A 84 38.52 55.00 49.96
C GLY A 84 38.43 56.52 49.85
N ARG A 85 37.98 57.06 48.71
CA ARG A 85 37.78 58.50 48.51
C ARG A 85 36.56 59.04 49.26
N VAL A 86 35.44 58.31 49.28
CA VAL A 86 34.19 58.73 49.94
C VAL A 86 34.28 58.59 51.46
N PHE A 87 34.77 57.45 51.95
CA PHE A 87 34.74 57.10 53.38
C PHE A 87 36.10 57.26 54.09
N GLY A 88 37.12 57.73 53.36
CA GLY A 88 38.48 57.94 53.84
C GLY A 88 39.35 56.67 53.84
N ASN A 89 40.63 56.83 53.47
CA ASN A 89 41.63 55.76 53.39
C ASN A 89 41.99 55.05 54.73
N LYS A 90 41.26 55.33 55.82
CA LYS A 90 41.52 54.75 57.14
C LYS A 90 40.92 53.35 57.31
N SER A 91 39.99 52.93 56.46
CA SER A 91 39.39 51.60 56.52
C SER A 91 40.27 50.57 55.81
N LYS A 92 40.63 49.47 56.50
CA LYS A 92 41.27 48.29 55.89
C LYS A 92 40.31 47.41 55.08
N THR A 93 39.03 47.77 55.03
CA THR A 93 37.98 46.98 54.38
C THR A 93 38.13 47.04 52.86
N LYS A 94 38.32 45.88 52.23
CA LYS A 94 38.35 45.74 50.76
C LYS A 94 37.11 44.98 50.30
N TYR A 95 36.42 45.52 49.31
CA TYR A 95 35.26 44.91 48.69
C TYR A 95 35.66 44.08 47.46
N PRO A 96 35.30 42.79 47.40
CA PRO A 96 35.53 41.96 46.23
C PRO A 96 34.57 42.35 45.10
N GLY A 97 35.09 42.81 43.97
CA GLY A 97 34.30 43.33 42.86
C GLY A 97 33.36 42.30 42.22
N ALA A 98 33.77 41.04 42.09
CA ALA A 98 32.90 39.96 41.59
C ALA A 98 31.68 39.74 42.49
N THR A 99 31.87 39.77 43.81
CA THR A 99 30.78 39.66 44.78
C THR A 99 29.85 40.88 44.69
N MET A 100 30.41 42.08 44.59
CA MET A 100 29.64 43.33 44.47
C MET A 100 28.85 43.40 43.15
N LEU A 101 29.37 42.83 42.06
CA LEU A 101 28.66 42.71 40.79
C LEU A 101 27.55 41.63 40.79
N GLY A 102 27.41 40.87 41.88
CA GLY A 102 26.38 39.86 42.03
C GLY A 102 26.70 38.53 41.36
N PHE A 103 27.97 38.20 41.10
CA PHE A 103 28.37 36.93 40.45
C PHE A 103 28.15 35.68 41.32
N HIS A 104 27.62 35.85 42.52
CA HIS A 104 27.17 34.78 43.42
C HIS A 104 25.63 34.67 43.49
N ASN A 105 24.90 35.64 42.93
CA ASN A 105 23.44 35.71 43.01
C ASN A 105 22.82 35.06 41.76
N PRO A 106 22.04 33.97 41.89
CA PRO A 106 21.44 33.26 40.75
C PRO A 106 20.57 34.14 39.85
N TYR A 107 19.81 35.08 40.41
CA TYR A 107 18.97 36.00 39.65
C TYR A 107 19.82 36.92 38.77
N MET A 108 20.88 37.49 39.33
CA MET A 108 21.81 38.35 38.58
C MET A 108 22.50 37.57 37.46
N ILE A 109 22.95 36.34 37.75
CA ILE A 109 23.56 35.45 36.77
C ILE A 109 22.58 35.15 35.63
N GLN A 110 21.31 34.84 35.92
CA GLN A 110 20.29 34.62 34.88
C GLN A 110 20.09 35.85 33.99
N GLN A 111 20.03 37.06 34.56
CA GLN A 111 19.92 38.30 33.78
C GLN A 111 21.13 38.49 32.86
N MET A 112 22.35 38.19 33.34
CA MET A 112 23.57 38.25 32.55
C MET A 112 23.65 37.15 31.49
N LEU A 113 22.91 36.05 31.63
CA LEU A 113 22.83 34.95 30.67
C LEU A 113 21.70 35.09 29.65
N ASN A 114 20.91 36.16 29.72
CA ASN A 114 19.83 36.37 28.77
C ASN A 114 20.37 36.59 27.33
N ASN A 115 19.91 35.81 26.35
CA ASN A 115 20.44 35.78 24.97
C ASN A 115 21.92 35.37 24.86
N VAL A 116 22.33 34.35 25.62
CA VAL A 116 23.66 33.72 25.50
C VAL A 116 23.50 32.32 24.89
N ASP A 117 23.90 32.16 23.63
CA ASP A 117 23.71 30.90 22.89
C ASP A 117 24.77 29.83 23.22
N PHE A 118 25.97 30.27 23.57
CA PHE A 118 27.07 29.42 23.97
C PHE A 118 27.81 30.03 25.16
N ARG A 119 28.11 29.20 26.17
CA ARG A 119 28.92 29.58 27.32
C ARG A 119 30.31 28.97 27.16
N PRO A 120 31.36 29.78 27.01
CA PRO A 120 32.73 29.30 26.99
C PRO A 120 33.06 28.51 28.25
N PHE A 121 33.94 27.53 28.09
CA PHE A 121 34.46 26.74 29.19
C PHE A 121 35.95 26.46 28.94
N THR A 122 36.62 25.92 29.95
CA THR A 122 38.07 25.68 29.87
C THR A 122 38.36 24.20 29.96
N ILE A 123 39.33 23.74 29.17
CA ILE A 123 39.95 22.42 29.29
C ILE A 123 41.44 22.59 29.62
N CYS A 124 42.04 21.58 30.24
CA CYS A 124 43.47 21.57 30.56
C CYS A 124 44.14 20.41 29.82
N LEU A 125 45.08 20.70 28.94
CA LEU A 125 45.84 19.71 28.17
C LEU A 125 47.32 20.09 28.18
N TYR A 126 48.21 19.14 28.48
CA TYR A 126 49.66 19.37 28.55
C TYR A 126 50.09 20.54 29.47
N GLY A 127 49.33 20.80 30.53
CA GLY A 127 49.54 21.95 31.42
C GLY A 127 49.09 23.30 30.86
N ILE A 128 48.45 23.32 29.69
CA ILE A 128 47.91 24.50 29.03
C ILE A 128 46.41 24.60 29.31
N LYS A 129 45.96 25.76 29.79
CA LYS A 129 44.53 26.10 29.93
C LYS A 129 44.01 26.59 28.57
N ILE A 130 43.15 25.81 27.92
CA ILE A 130 42.54 26.13 26.63
C ILE A 130 41.09 26.54 26.85
N PHE A 131 40.73 27.72 26.37
CA PHE A 131 39.39 28.28 26.42
C PHE A 131 38.63 27.95 25.14
N MET A 132 37.52 27.23 25.29
CA MET A 132 36.64 26.86 24.18
C MET A 132 35.71 28.04 23.90
N ALA A 133 35.87 28.68 22.75
CA ALA A 133 35.13 29.89 22.37
C ALA A 133 33.81 29.58 21.67
N SER A 134 33.81 28.56 20.82
CA SER A 134 32.63 28.06 20.12
C SER A 134 32.76 26.58 19.82
N ILE A 135 31.62 25.88 19.90
CA ILE A 135 31.47 24.50 19.45
C ILE A 135 30.32 24.50 18.44
N PRO A 136 30.55 24.04 17.20
CA PRO A 136 29.56 24.14 16.15
C PRO A 136 28.50 23.06 16.24
N ASP A 137 27.38 23.33 15.57
CA ASP A 137 26.21 22.46 15.50
C ASP A 137 26.30 21.42 14.37
N ASN A 138 27.35 21.47 13.54
CA ASN A 138 27.55 20.60 12.39
C ASN A 138 28.64 19.54 12.62
N ASN A 139 28.56 18.43 11.90
CA ASN A 139 29.52 17.31 11.99
C ASN A 139 30.92 17.63 11.46
N ASN A 140 31.11 18.77 10.82
CA ASN A 140 32.35 19.10 10.10
C ASN A 140 33.26 20.03 10.89
N TYR A 141 32.93 20.31 12.16
CA TYR A 141 33.66 21.25 13.03
C TYR A 141 33.75 22.69 12.49
N GLU A 142 32.92 23.05 11.51
CA GLU A 142 32.91 24.35 10.87
C GLU A 142 32.34 25.40 11.84
N GLY A 143 33.14 26.42 12.18
CA GLY A 143 32.81 27.42 13.19
C GLY A 143 33.34 27.11 14.60
N PHE A 144 34.13 26.04 14.75
CA PHE A 144 34.84 25.75 15.99
C PHE A 144 35.94 26.78 16.25
N ALA A 145 36.07 27.22 17.51
CA ALA A 145 37.15 28.11 17.90
C ALA A 145 37.59 27.90 19.36
N SER A 146 38.89 28.07 19.60
CA SER A 146 39.50 27.99 20.92
C SER A 146 40.67 28.96 21.06
N SER A 147 41.01 29.31 22.30
CA SER A 147 42.11 30.23 22.58
C SER A 147 42.92 29.76 23.78
N PHE A 148 44.21 30.09 23.82
CA PHE A 148 45.02 29.93 25.02
C PHE A 148 46.21 30.87 25.04
N MET A 149 46.86 30.97 26.19
CA MET A 149 48.01 31.83 26.40
C MET A 149 49.31 31.03 26.24
N TYR A 150 50.21 31.51 25.40
CA TYR A 150 51.53 30.90 25.25
C TYR A 150 52.60 31.94 24.88
N LYS A 151 53.88 31.63 25.13
CA LYS A 151 54.97 32.52 24.76
C LYS A 151 55.35 32.32 23.29
N TYR A 152 55.24 33.36 22.49
CA TYR A 152 55.74 33.41 21.12
C TYR A 152 56.85 34.44 21.01
N LYS A 153 58.03 34.04 20.51
CA LYS A 153 59.24 34.90 20.48
C LYS A 153 59.51 35.58 21.83
N GLN A 154 59.45 34.81 22.91
CA GLN A 154 59.64 35.25 24.31
C GLN A 154 58.60 36.24 24.87
N LYS A 155 57.64 36.71 24.08
CA LYS A 155 56.53 37.56 24.53
C LYS A 155 55.28 36.74 24.82
N GLN A 156 54.56 37.11 25.87
CA GLN A 156 53.27 36.49 26.17
C GLN A 156 52.27 36.82 25.05
N SER A 157 51.65 35.80 24.47
CA SER A 157 50.78 35.93 23.30
C SER A 157 49.48 35.15 23.51
N VAL A 158 48.43 35.58 22.82
CA VAL A 158 47.19 34.81 22.68
C VAL A 158 47.31 33.97 21.41
N ILE A 159 47.18 32.67 21.54
CA ILE A 159 47.02 31.75 20.42
C ILE A 159 45.52 31.56 20.20
N TRP A 160 45.04 31.95 19.03
CA TRP A 160 43.66 31.78 18.59
C TRP A 160 43.58 30.71 17.52
N GLN A 161 42.72 29.73 17.72
CA GLN A 161 42.51 28.60 16.82
C GLN A 161 41.08 28.67 16.29
N LYS A 162 40.90 28.54 14.98
CA LYS A 162 39.56 28.58 14.34
C LYS A 162 39.50 27.65 13.15
N ILE A 163 38.35 26.99 12.98
CA ILE A 163 38.02 26.20 11.78
C ILE A 163 36.95 26.93 11.00
N GLU A 164 37.27 27.27 9.75
CA GLU A 164 36.38 28.00 8.86
C GLU A 164 36.68 27.66 7.39
N GLY A 165 35.65 27.46 6.58
CA GLY A 165 35.77 27.03 5.19
C GLY A 165 36.50 25.69 5.02
N GLY A 166 36.43 24.80 6.01
CA GLY A 166 37.20 23.55 6.04
C GLY A 166 38.72 23.72 6.25
N LEU A 167 39.19 24.94 6.58
CA LEU A 167 40.58 25.22 6.89
C LEU A 167 40.77 25.39 8.40
N PHE A 168 41.87 24.85 8.91
CA PHE A 168 42.34 25.05 10.26
C PHE A 168 43.28 26.25 10.28
N SER A 169 43.00 27.23 11.14
CA SER A 169 43.78 28.45 11.25
C SER A 169 44.30 28.65 12.68
N ILE A 170 45.54 29.14 12.77
CA ILE A 170 46.16 29.57 14.03
C ILE A 170 46.59 31.02 13.86
N SER A 171 46.04 31.91 14.67
CA SER A 171 46.37 33.33 14.70
C SER A 171 47.03 33.66 16.04
N ILE A 172 48.16 34.35 16.00
CA ILE A 172 48.93 34.74 17.19
C ILE A 172 48.74 36.25 17.40
N PHE A 173 48.31 36.64 18.59
CA PHE A 173 48.13 38.04 18.96
C PHE A 173 49.08 38.47 20.07
N GLN A 174 49.65 39.67 19.94
CA GLN A 174 50.46 40.36 20.95
C GLN A 174 49.95 41.78 21.10
N ASP A 175 49.82 42.27 22.33
CA ASP A 175 49.37 43.63 22.64
C ASP A 175 48.04 44.04 21.96
N GLY A 176 47.19 43.06 21.65
CA GLY A 176 45.90 43.27 20.99
C GLY A 176 45.92 43.14 19.46
N GLU A 177 47.09 43.07 18.84
CA GLU A 177 47.25 43.01 17.38
C GLU A 177 47.68 41.62 16.91
N MET A 178 47.22 41.22 15.72
CA MET A 178 47.61 39.96 15.11
C MET A 178 49.02 40.07 14.53
N VAL A 179 49.95 39.28 15.06
CA VAL A 179 51.37 39.31 14.63
C VAL A 179 51.72 38.22 13.62
N LYS A 180 50.95 37.13 13.59
CA LYS A 180 51.17 36.03 12.63
C LYS A 180 49.90 35.19 12.48
N GLN A 181 49.69 34.63 11.29
CA GLN A 181 48.66 33.66 11.02
C GLN A 181 49.24 32.48 10.21
N PHE A 182 48.72 31.29 10.48
CA PHE A 182 49.00 30.04 9.77
C PHE A 182 47.67 29.39 9.39
N GLN A 183 47.63 28.71 8.25
CA GLN A 183 46.45 28.02 7.76
C GLN A 183 46.85 26.71 7.05
N ASP A 184 46.04 25.68 7.24
CA ASP A 184 46.21 24.38 6.57
C ASP A 184 44.87 23.62 6.54
N ILE A 185 44.82 22.48 5.85
CA ILE A 185 43.65 21.59 5.77
C ILE A 185 43.51 20.65 6.97
N THR A 186 44.55 20.51 7.80
CA THR A 186 44.48 19.70 9.03
C THR A 186 45.05 20.41 10.25
N ALA A 187 44.54 20.06 11.44
CA ALA A 187 45.02 20.60 12.71
C ALA A 187 46.51 20.32 12.97
N SER A 188 47.00 19.12 12.62
CA SER A 188 48.41 18.76 12.81
C SER A 188 49.31 19.56 11.88
N SER A 189 48.96 19.64 10.59
CA SER A 189 49.76 20.36 9.60
C SER A 189 49.88 21.85 9.93
N VAL A 190 48.78 22.51 10.33
CA VAL A 190 48.85 23.93 10.73
C VAL A 190 49.71 24.14 11.98
N TRP A 191 49.68 23.20 12.94
CA TRP A 191 50.51 23.28 14.14
C TRP A 191 52.00 23.06 13.83
N ASP A 192 52.34 22.13 12.94
CA ASP A 192 53.71 21.88 12.50
C ASP A 192 54.34 23.14 11.88
N GLN A 193 53.57 23.91 11.09
CA GLN A 193 54.03 25.18 10.52
C GLN A 193 54.44 26.22 11.58
N THR A 194 53.80 26.21 12.77
CA THR A 194 54.09 27.19 13.83
C THR A 194 55.48 26.99 14.44
N ASN A 195 56.01 25.76 14.38
CA ASN A 195 57.20 25.32 15.12
C ASN A 195 57.12 25.49 16.65
N LEU A 196 55.91 25.69 17.20
CA LEU A 196 55.64 25.77 18.64
C LEU A 196 55.09 24.44 19.14
N LEU A 197 55.27 24.15 20.43
CA LEU A 197 54.64 22.99 21.09
C LEU A 197 54.81 21.65 20.35
N ARG A 198 55.98 21.43 19.73
CA ARG A 198 56.29 20.24 18.90
C ARG A 198 56.08 18.89 19.60
N ASN A 199 56.03 18.86 20.92
CA ASN A 199 55.82 17.65 21.72
C ASN A 199 54.32 17.34 21.94
N CYS A 200 53.41 18.20 21.48
CA CYS A 200 51.97 18.06 21.63
C CYS A 200 51.33 17.70 20.28
N ASN A 201 50.26 16.91 20.32
CA ASN A 201 49.48 16.62 19.12
C ASN A 201 48.65 17.84 18.72
N GLY A 202 48.75 18.29 17.46
CA GLY A 202 48.00 19.45 16.96
C GLY A 202 46.49 19.32 17.10
N VAL A 203 45.93 18.10 16.94
CA VAL A 203 44.49 17.86 17.13
C VAL A 203 44.09 18.05 18.59
N ASP A 204 44.94 17.64 19.53
CA ASP A 204 44.71 17.81 20.96
C ASP A 204 44.85 19.28 21.38
N LEU A 205 45.79 20.03 20.78
CA LEU A 205 45.94 21.47 21.00
C LEU A 205 44.72 22.28 20.54
N PHE A 206 44.05 21.86 19.48
CA PHE A 206 42.74 22.43 19.11
C PHE A 206 41.67 22.14 20.17
N GLY A 207 41.80 21.04 20.92
CA GLY A 207 40.87 20.62 21.97
C GLY A 207 39.71 19.78 21.46
N ILE A 208 39.65 19.48 20.16
CA ILE A 208 38.50 18.81 19.52
C ILE A 208 38.28 17.42 20.12
N ASN A 209 39.34 16.63 20.31
CA ASN A 209 39.24 15.26 20.83
C ASN A 209 39.05 15.18 22.35
N HIS A 210 39.05 16.31 23.07
CA HIS A 210 38.92 16.29 24.52
C HIS A 210 37.54 15.71 24.92
N PRO A 211 37.45 14.76 25.87
CA PRO A 211 36.18 14.10 26.22
C PRO A 211 35.04 15.07 26.57
N LEU A 212 35.34 16.13 27.30
CA LEU A 212 34.35 17.19 27.63
C LEU A 212 33.86 17.95 26.39
N VAL A 213 34.74 18.21 25.42
CA VAL A 213 34.39 18.91 24.18
C VAL A 213 33.52 18.00 23.31
N GLN A 214 33.90 16.73 23.16
CA GLN A 214 33.11 15.72 22.45
C GLN A 214 31.73 15.52 23.09
N PHE A 215 31.65 15.47 24.42
CA PHE A 215 30.38 15.42 25.15
C PHE A 215 29.51 16.65 24.84
N LYS A 216 30.08 17.86 24.92
CA LYS A 216 29.35 19.11 24.63
C LYS A 216 28.92 19.23 23.17
N PHE A 217 29.76 18.79 22.25
CA PHE A 217 29.46 18.71 20.83
C PHE A 217 28.28 17.76 20.58
N LYS A 218 28.31 16.55 21.16
CA LYS A 218 27.21 15.60 21.09
C LYS A 218 25.93 16.13 21.71
N GLU A 219 26.00 16.76 22.89
CA GLU A 219 24.85 17.39 23.56
C GLU A 219 24.19 18.43 22.65
N ARG A 220 24.99 19.26 21.96
CA ARG A 220 24.51 20.33 21.09
C ARG A 220 23.95 19.78 19.77
N TYR A 221 24.65 18.83 19.16
CA TYR A 221 24.21 18.12 17.97
C TYR A 221 22.90 17.34 18.20
N GLU A 222 22.73 16.71 19.37
CA GLU A 222 21.49 16.02 19.72
C GLU A 222 20.32 16.99 19.97
N ARG A 223 20.56 18.23 20.40
CA ARG A 223 19.51 19.26 20.53
C ARG A 223 18.96 19.75 19.19
N LEU A 224 19.68 19.56 18.08
CA LEU A 224 19.17 19.87 16.74
C LEU A 224 18.06 18.91 16.32
N PHE A 225 18.07 17.68 16.83
CA PHE A 225 17.01 16.74 16.53
C PHE A 225 15.79 17.05 17.39
N PRO A 226 14.61 17.19 16.77
CA PRO A 226 13.41 17.47 17.53
C PRO A 226 13.07 16.25 18.38
N LYS A 227 12.52 16.49 19.58
CA LYS A 227 12.06 15.40 20.48
C LYS A 227 10.83 14.68 19.93
N THR A 228 10.13 15.31 18.99
CA THR A 228 9.00 14.76 18.26
C THR A 228 9.17 15.02 16.77
N CYS A 229 8.60 14.21 15.91
CA CYS A 229 8.59 14.44 14.47
C CYS A 229 7.21 14.12 13.90
N THR A 230 7.01 14.51 12.65
CA THR A 230 5.75 14.33 11.93
C THR A 230 5.86 13.16 10.95
N LEU A 231 4.73 12.78 10.36
CA LEU A 231 4.69 11.77 9.30
C LEU A 231 5.55 12.12 8.09
N ASP A 232 5.73 13.41 7.80
CA ASP A 232 6.58 13.87 6.70
C ASP A 232 8.07 13.58 6.97
N ASP A 233 8.45 13.42 8.24
CA ASP A 233 9.80 13.12 8.67
C ASP A 233 10.15 11.63 8.62
N TRP A 234 9.17 10.74 8.39
CA TRP A 234 9.40 9.28 8.43
C TRP A 234 10.41 8.82 7.37
N ASN A 235 10.51 9.54 6.24
CA ASN A 235 11.48 9.26 5.18
C ASN A 235 12.88 9.81 5.48
N HIS A 236 13.04 10.64 6.51
CA HIS A 236 14.33 11.19 6.93
C HIS A 236 15.04 10.22 7.87
N GLU A 237 15.84 9.31 7.32
CA GLU A 237 16.52 8.25 8.07
C GLU A 237 17.27 8.77 9.31
N ARG A 238 17.94 9.93 9.22
CA ARG A 238 18.66 10.53 10.34
C ARG A 238 17.75 10.90 11.52
N ILE A 239 16.58 11.48 11.24
CA ILE A 239 15.60 11.86 12.27
C ILE A 239 15.03 10.59 12.91
N MET A 240 14.63 9.61 12.09
CA MET A 240 14.02 8.39 12.60
C MET A 240 15.00 7.50 13.37
N ARG A 241 16.27 7.45 12.94
CA ARG A 241 17.34 6.76 13.66
C ARG A 241 17.65 7.45 15.01
N HIS A 242 17.50 8.77 15.10
CA HIS A 242 17.56 9.50 16.37
C HIS A 242 16.38 9.13 17.28
N MET A 243 15.14 9.12 16.76
CA MET A 243 13.95 8.69 17.51
C MET A 243 14.09 7.27 18.06
N PHE A 244 14.60 6.34 17.25
CA PHE A 244 14.90 4.98 17.70
C PHE A 244 15.92 4.96 18.85
N LYS A 245 17.02 5.72 18.73
CA LYS A 245 18.05 5.82 19.78
C LYS A 245 17.50 6.38 21.09
N LEU A 246 16.60 7.36 21.01
CA LEU A 246 15.96 7.97 22.17
C LEU A 246 14.98 7.02 22.86
N TYR A 247 14.06 6.40 22.11
CA TYR A 247 12.88 5.75 22.68
C TYR A 247 12.99 4.22 22.74
N LEU A 248 13.58 3.56 21.73
CA LEU A 248 13.54 2.10 21.60
C LEU A 248 14.86 1.38 21.89
N LYS A 249 16.02 2.01 21.65
CA LYS A 249 17.34 1.33 21.68
C LYS A 249 17.63 0.57 22.98
N LYS A 250 17.14 1.04 24.13
CA LYS A 250 17.35 0.40 25.43
C LYS A 250 16.41 -0.78 25.70
N HIS A 251 15.38 -0.96 24.87
CA HIS A 251 14.24 -1.83 25.15
C HIS A 251 13.96 -2.88 24.07
N VAL A 252 14.57 -2.74 22.89
CA VAL A 252 14.41 -3.67 21.75
C VAL A 252 15.67 -4.55 21.61
N PRO A 253 15.53 -5.83 21.19
CA PRO A 253 16.66 -6.72 20.92
C PRO A 253 17.66 -6.12 19.91
N ARG A 254 18.88 -6.69 19.85
CA ARG A 254 20.10 -6.22 19.13
C ARG A 254 19.98 -5.91 17.62
N ASN A 255 18.79 -5.89 17.04
CA ASN A 255 18.52 -5.58 15.64
C ASN A 255 18.17 -4.09 15.47
N GLU A 256 19.16 -3.28 15.10
CA GLU A 256 18.99 -1.83 14.90
C GLU A 256 18.05 -1.46 13.75
N ASP A 257 17.65 -2.39 12.87
CA ASP A 257 16.81 -2.11 11.69
C ASP A 257 15.35 -2.54 11.88
N LEU A 258 14.98 -3.04 13.05
CA LEU A 258 13.63 -3.49 13.34
C LEU A 258 12.60 -2.34 13.30
N TRP A 259 12.93 -1.17 13.86
CA TRP A 259 12.06 0.01 13.80
C TRP A 259 11.78 0.43 12.36
N HIS A 260 12.79 0.37 11.50
CA HIS A 260 12.66 0.74 10.09
C HIS A 260 11.68 -0.20 9.38
N ARG A 261 11.76 -1.51 9.64
CA ARG A 261 10.82 -2.49 9.05
C ARG A 261 9.38 -2.28 9.50
N VAL A 262 9.14 -2.02 10.79
CA VAL A 262 7.80 -1.73 11.32
C VAL A 262 7.21 -0.49 10.65
N LEU A 263 7.96 0.61 10.61
CA LEU A 263 7.48 1.87 10.03
C LEU A 263 7.33 1.79 8.52
N TYR A 264 8.26 1.15 7.82
CA TYR A 264 8.18 0.92 6.38
C TYR A 264 6.95 0.07 6.01
N ARG A 265 6.66 -0.98 6.77
CA ARG A 265 5.44 -1.78 6.60
C ARG A 265 4.19 -0.93 6.79
N TRP A 266 4.16 -0.08 7.83
CA TRP A 266 3.00 0.77 8.10
C TRP A 266 2.83 1.85 7.04
N TYR A 267 3.92 2.44 6.59
CA TYR A 267 3.90 3.48 5.57
C TYR A 267 3.33 2.96 4.24
N ASN A 268 3.69 1.73 3.85
CA ASN A 268 3.28 1.12 2.59
C ASN A 268 1.91 0.43 2.61
N GLN A 269 1.29 0.22 3.77
CA GLN A 269 -0.07 -0.31 3.78
C GLN A 269 -1.11 0.76 3.43
N LYS A 270 -2.20 0.33 2.78
CA LYS A 270 -3.33 1.20 2.41
C LYS A 270 -4.08 1.75 3.62
N SER A 271 -4.18 0.96 4.69
CA SER A 271 -4.83 1.38 5.93
C SER A 271 -3.93 2.31 6.74
N THR A 272 -4.52 3.36 7.31
CA THR A 272 -3.88 4.21 8.32
C THR A 272 -3.90 3.58 9.71
N ILE A 273 -4.80 2.62 9.95
CA ILE A 273 -5.05 2.00 11.24
C ILE A 273 -4.29 0.67 11.36
N ILE A 274 -3.71 0.43 12.54
CA ILE A 274 -3.18 -0.87 12.96
C ILE A 274 -3.69 -1.27 14.34
N GLU A 275 -3.78 -2.58 14.59
CA GLU A 275 -3.70 -3.11 15.95
C GLU A 275 -2.21 -3.27 16.28
N ILE A 276 -1.73 -2.47 17.22
CA ILE A 276 -0.29 -2.24 17.42
C ILE A 276 0.46 -3.52 17.85
N LYS A 277 -0.16 -4.39 18.66
CA LYS A 277 0.54 -5.54 19.25
C LYS A 277 0.82 -6.61 18.19
N SER A 278 -0.21 -7.03 17.45
CA SER A 278 -0.07 -7.96 16.32
C SER A 278 0.82 -7.38 15.23
N PHE A 279 0.65 -6.09 14.92
CA PHE A 279 1.42 -5.44 13.86
C PHE A 279 2.92 -5.44 14.12
N ILE A 280 3.33 -5.19 15.38
CA ILE A 280 4.74 -5.29 15.79
C ILE A 280 5.17 -6.75 15.79
N CYS A 281 4.40 -7.66 16.42
CA CYS A 281 4.75 -9.09 16.55
C CYS A 281 5.05 -9.73 15.19
N ASP A 282 4.26 -9.47 14.16
CA ASP A 282 4.47 -9.97 12.79
C ASP A 282 5.86 -9.63 12.19
N VAL A 283 6.50 -8.55 12.66
CA VAL A 283 7.82 -8.10 12.17
C VAL A 283 8.96 -8.77 12.94
N TYR A 284 8.67 -9.31 14.14
CA TYR A 284 9.61 -10.12 14.89
C TYR A 284 9.50 -11.57 14.40
N ASN A 285 10.53 -12.09 13.74
CA ASN A 285 10.57 -13.50 13.35
C ASN A 285 10.43 -14.40 14.61
N ASP A 286 9.66 -15.48 14.45
CA ASP A 286 8.91 -16.22 15.48
C ASP A 286 9.61 -16.51 16.83
N ASN A 287 8.79 -16.42 17.91
CA ASN A 287 9.01 -16.66 19.35
C ASN A 287 9.39 -15.46 20.23
N HIS A 288 9.46 -14.21 19.72
CA HIS A 288 9.70 -13.05 20.59
C HIS A 288 8.42 -12.58 21.29
N GLU A 289 8.34 -12.78 22.60
CA GLU A 289 7.32 -12.17 23.44
C GLU A 289 7.68 -10.72 23.77
N ILE A 290 6.89 -9.77 23.26
CA ILE A 290 7.07 -8.35 23.56
C ILE A 290 6.83 -8.10 25.06
N SER A 291 7.87 -7.69 25.77
CA SER A 291 7.75 -7.36 27.20
C SER A 291 6.90 -6.10 27.42
N ILE A 292 6.31 -5.95 28.61
CA ILE A 292 5.56 -4.73 28.98
C ILE A 292 6.41 -3.46 28.82
N ARG A 293 7.71 -3.53 29.13
CA ARG A 293 8.63 -2.39 29.02
C ARG A 293 8.89 -2.02 27.56
N GLU A 294 9.09 -3.02 26.72
CA GLU A 294 9.26 -2.84 25.27
C GLU A 294 8.00 -2.27 24.63
N PHE A 295 6.82 -2.78 25.00
CA PHE A 295 5.56 -2.26 24.47
C PHE A 295 5.29 -0.81 24.87
N ARG A 296 5.64 -0.42 26.11
CA ARG A 296 5.59 0.98 26.55
C ARG A 296 6.53 1.87 25.72
N ALA A 297 7.74 1.39 25.44
CA ALA A 297 8.71 2.12 24.63
C ALA A 297 8.18 2.36 23.21
N TRP A 298 7.52 1.35 22.62
CA TRP A 298 6.84 1.48 21.33
C TRP A 298 5.73 2.53 21.33
N ARG A 299 4.86 2.56 22.36
CA ARG A 299 3.82 3.60 22.47
C ARG A 299 4.40 5.01 22.51
N VAL A 300 5.42 5.22 23.34
CA VAL A 300 6.08 6.52 23.47
C VAL A 300 6.73 6.92 22.15
N MET A 301 7.36 5.98 21.44
CA MET A 301 7.91 6.26 20.11
C MET A 301 6.80 6.65 19.12
N PHE A 302 5.69 5.90 19.07
CA PHE A 302 4.60 6.20 18.13
C PHE A 302 3.96 7.56 18.38
N GLU A 303 3.76 7.95 19.64
CA GLU A 303 3.32 9.30 19.99
C GLU A 303 4.34 10.35 19.54
N ALA A 304 5.63 10.09 19.77
CA ALA A 304 6.70 11.03 19.41
C ALA A 304 6.83 11.23 17.90
N ILE A 305 6.46 10.25 17.07
CA ILE A 305 6.53 10.36 15.60
C ILE A 305 5.20 10.74 14.95
N GLY A 306 4.21 11.17 15.75
CA GLY A 306 2.96 11.76 15.27
C GLY A 306 1.79 10.80 15.09
N CYS A 307 1.89 9.54 15.54
CA CYS A 307 0.75 8.61 15.57
C CYS A 307 -0.13 8.87 16.79
N LYS A 308 -1.42 8.48 16.70
CA LYS A 308 -2.37 8.62 17.81
C LYS A 308 -3.02 7.28 18.16
N ASN A 309 -3.20 7.05 19.46
CA ASN A 309 -4.03 5.96 19.95
C ASN A 309 -5.51 6.32 19.70
N ILE A 310 -6.24 5.40 19.06
CA ILE A 310 -7.65 5.56 18.69
C ILE A 310 -8.54 4.47 19.30
N THR A 311 -8.03 3.76 20.31
CA THR A 311 -8.76 2.67 20.99
C THR A 311 -9.97 3.23 21.72
N PRO A 312 -11.20 2.75 21.44
CA PRO A 312 -12.43 3.36 21.98
C PRO A 312 -12.87 2.78 23.33
N PHE A 313 -12.14 1.82 23.87
CA PHE A 313 -12.50 1.08 25.08
C PHE A 313 -11.32 0.98 26.04
N GLU A 314 -11.65 0.75 27.31
CA GLU A 314 -10.69 0.53 28.39
C GLU A 314 -10.05 -0.87 28.32
N ARG A 315 -8.93 -1.05 29.02
CA ARG A 315 -8.13 -2.30 28.96
C ARG A 315 -8.81 -3.49 29.64
N ASP A 316 -9.80 -3.25 30.49
CA ASP A 316 -10.64 -4.30 31.09
C ASP A 316 -11.52 -4.99 30.03
N ILE A 317 -11.94 -4.25 29.00
CA ILE A 317 -12.75 -4.74 27.87
C ILE A 317 -11.93 -5.58 26.89
N SER A 318 -10.72 -5.14 26.53
CA SER A 318 -9.84 -5.90 25.65
C SER A 318 -8.39 -5.43 25.80
N ASP A 319 -7.45 -6.36 25.58
CA ASP A 319 -6.01 -6.07 25.55
C ASP A 319 -5.54 -5.51 24.19
N MET A 320 -6.45 -5.36 23.22
CA MET A 320 -6.19 -4.79 21.90
C MET A 320 -5.99 -3.27 21.98
N GLU A 321 -5.01 -2.75 21.24
CA GLU A 321 -4.79 -1.31 21.10
C GLU A 321 -4.69 -0.90 19.63
N PHE A 322 -5.55 0.02 19.22
CA PHE A 322 -5.60 0.53 17.86
C PHE A 322 -4.91 1.90 17.75
N TRP A 323 -4.07 2.04 16.74
CA TRP A 323 -3.31 3.26 16.47
C TRP A 323 -3.51 3.71 15.03
N SER A 324 -3.54 5.02 14.84
CA SER A 324 -3.66 5.67 13.53
C SER A 324 -2.44 6.52 13.22
N ARG A 325 -2.00 6.44 11.96
CA ARG A 325 -1.02 7.35 11.35
C ARG A 325 -1.68 8.47 10.53
N ALA A 326 -2.99 8.67 10.63
CA ALA A 326 -3.66 9.76 9.92
C ALA A 326 -3.34 11.10 10.58
N LYS A 327 -3.11 12.13 9.77
CA LYS A 327 -2.90 13.50 10.25
C LYS A 327 -4.11 14.00 11.05
N ASP A 328 -5.32 13.66 10.57
CA ASP A 328 -6.58 13.79 11.31
C ASP A 328 -7.23 12.40 11.50
N PRO A 329 -7.18 11.83 12.71
CA PRO A 329 -7.69 10.47 12.96
C PRO A 329 -9.19 10.41 13.25
N LYS A 330 -9.97 11.50 13.09
CA LYS A 330 -11.42 11.47 13.37
C LYS A 330 -12.16 10.35 12.63
N GLY A 331 -11.92 10.19 11.33
CA GLY A 331 -12.53 9.12 10.54
C GLY A 331 -12.10 7.73 10.99
N ASP A 332 -10.85 7.58 11.41
CA ASP A 332 -10.33 6.31 11.93
C ASP A 332 -10.94 5.97 13.30
N ILE A 333 -11.10 6.97 14.17
CA ILE A 333 -11.77 6.85 15.47
C ILE A 333 -13.22 6.41 15.26
N GLU A 334 -13.96 7.08 14.38
CA GLU A 334 -15.34 6.73 14.06
C GLU A 334 -15.45 5.30 13.48
N THR A 335 -14.51 4.91 12.62
CA THR A 335 -14.47 3.55 12.05
C THR A 335 -14.30 2.49 13.13
N ILE A 336 -13.34 2.66 14.05
CA ILE A 336 -13.09 1.69 15.13
C ILE A 336 -14.21 1.70 16.17
N LEU A 337 -14.78 2.87 16.48
CA LEU A 337 -15.98 2.99 17.31
C LEU A 337 -17.15 2.21 16.71
N ASN A 338 -17.44 2.39 15.42
CA ASN A 338 -18.50 1.66 14.74
C ASN A 338 -18.26 0.15 14.78
N LEU A 339 -17.04 -0.31 14.51
CA LEU A 339 -16.70 -1.74 14.61
C LEU A 339 -16.88 -2.28 16.03
N PHE A 340 -16.53 -1.49 17.05
CA PHE A 340 -16.73 -1.86 18.45
C PHE A 340 -18.21 -1.95 18.80
N SER A 341 -18.99 -0.89 18.54
CA SER A 341 -20.42 -0.81 18.85
C SER A 341 -21.25 -1.86 18.12
N ASN A 342 -20.85 -2.27 16.90
CA ASN A 342 -21.52 -3.33 16.15
C ASN A 342 -21.04 -4.74 16.52
N GLY A 343 -20.20 -4.89 17.54
CA GLY A 343 -19.76 -6.21 18.01
C GLY A 343 -18.74 -6.91 17.09
N LEU A 344 -18.15 -6.20 16.13
CA LEU A 344 -17.26 -6.76 15.10
C LEU A 344 -15.79 -6.86 15.56
N LEU A 345 -15.45 -6.26 16.70
CA LEU A 345 -14.14 -6.40 17.33
C LEU A 345 -14.14 -7.54 18.36
N ASN A 346 -13.10 -8.36 18.39
CA ASN A 346 -13.01 -9.48 19.33
C ASN A 346 -12.64 -8.97 20.74
N THR A 347 -13.61 -8.45 21.49
CA THR A 347 -13.44 -7.92 22.86
C THR A 347 -14.06 -8.87 23.89
N LYS A 348 -13.56 -8.85 25.14
CA LYS A 348 -14.16 -9.62 26.25
C LYS A 348 -15.61 -9.20 26.46
N LEU A 349 -15.95 -7.93 26.25
CA LEU A 349 -17.31 -7.42 26.30
C LEU A 349 -18.24 -8.07 25.26
N ASN A 350 -17.78 -8.40 24.04
CA ASN A 350 -18.61 -9.15 23.07
C ASN A 350 -18.86 -10.61 23.45
N SER A 351 -18.02 -11.18 24.32
CA SER A 351 -18.33 -12.45 24.99
C SER A 351 -19.32 -12.29 26.15
N THR A 352 -19.41 -11.08 26.75
CA THR A 352 -20.29 -10.81 27.91
C THR A 352 -21.63 -10.18 27.54
N ILE A 353 -21.74 -9.37 26.48
CA ILE A 353 -23.02 -8.82 25.98
C ILE A 353 -23.91 -9.94 25.43
N LYS A 354 -23.34 -11.02 24.86
CA LYS A 354 -24.09 -12.25 24.59
C LYS A 354 -24.66 -12.92 25.85
N ASN A 355 -24.12 -12.63 27.03
CA ASN A 355 -24.53 -13.28 28.28
C ASN A 355 -25.35 -12.37 29.22
N ASN A 356 -25.21 -11.04 29.14
CA ASN A 356 -25.80 -10.13 30.13
C ASN A 356 -27.19 -9.58 29.77
N GLU A 357 -27.65 -9.66 28.51
CA GLU A 357 -29.08 -9.42 28.19
C GLU A 357 -29.99 -10.59 28.64
N PHE A 358 -29.42 -11.71 29.08
CA PHE A 358 -30.16 -12.91 29.50
C PHE A 358 -30.22 -13.13 31.02
N LYS A 359 -30.10 -12.07 31.84
CA LYS A 359 -30.27 -12.18 33.30
C LYS A 359 -31.71 -12.43 33.79
N ASN A 360 -32.70 -12.46 32.89
CA ASN A 360 -34.10 -12.77 33.24
C ASN A 360 -34.55 -14.20 32.91
N TYR A 361 -33.68 -15.07 32.42
CA TYR A 361 -34.01 -16.48 32.23
C TYR A 361 -32.95 -17.34 32.90
N LYS A 362 -33.39 -18.17 33.86
CA LYS A 362 -32.54 -19.03 34.71
C LYS A 362 -31.73 -20.10 33.96
N ASP A 363 -31.76 -20.13 32.62
CA ASP A 363 -31.02 -21.09 31.80
C ASP A 363 -30.75 -20.48 30.41
N THR A 364 -29.49 -20.12 30.15
CA THR A 364 -29.02 -19.52 28.88
C THR A 364 -29.32 -20.40 27.66
N THR A 365 -29.42 -21.71 27.86
CA THR A 365 -29.75 -22.69 26.81
C THR A 365 -31.18 -22.51 26.33
N ASN A 366 -32.12 -22.32 27.26
CA ASN A 366 -33.52 -22.12 26.93
C ASN A 366 -33.76 -20.82 26.18
N VAL A 367 -32.99 -19.76 26.49
CA VAL A 367 -33.16 -18.49 25.78
C VAL A 367 -32.56 -18.52 24.38
N PHE A 368 -31.45 -19.23 24.19
CA PHE A 368 -30.94 -19.49 22.85
C PHE A 368 -32.00 -20.21 22.00
N TRP A 369 -32.55 -21.33 22.50
CA TRP A 369 -33.55 -22.10 21.76
C TRP A 369 -34.83 -21.32 21.50
N TYR A 370 -35.32 -20.57 22.50
CA TYR A 370 -36.49 -19.71 22.35
C TYR A 370 -36.25 -18.61 21.31
N SER A 371 -35.12 -17.89 21.39
CA SER A 371 -34.80 -16.80 20.46
C SER A 371 -34.59 -17.31 19.03
N LEU A 372 -33.96 -18.47 18.87
CA LEU A 372 -33.78 -19.11 17.56
C LEU A 372 -35.12 -19.58 16.98
N ARG A 373 -36.01 -20.14 17.81
CA ARG A 373 -37.36 -20.54 17.40
C ARG A 373 -38.19 -19.32 16.95
N GLU A 374 -38.25 -18.28 17.78
CA GLU A 374 -38.96 -17.02 17.44
C GLU A 374 -38.43 -16.39 16.15
N SER A 375 -37.12 -16.42 15.93
CA SER A 375 -36.48 -15.92 14.70
C SER A 375 -36.83 -16.77 13.49
N LEU A 376 -36.94 -18.10 13.64
CA LEU A 376 -37.38 -18.99 12.58
C LEU A 376 -38.86 -18.79 12.27
N ASP A 377 -39.71 -18.56 13.27
CA ASP A 377 -41.14 -18.34 13.11
C ASP A 377 -41.46 -17.01 12.46
N SER A 378 -40.79 -15.94 12.88
CA SER A 378 -40.95 -14.57 12.38
C SER A 378 -40.29 -14.31 11.02
N ASN A 379 -39.55 -15.27 10.45
CA ASN A 379 -38.81 -15.06 9.20
C ASN A 379 -39.74 -14.90 7.98
N PRO A 380 -39.72 -13.74 7.28
CA PRO A 380 -40.62 -13.47 6.16
C PRO A 380 -40.24 -14.22 4.87
N ASN A 381 -39.07 -14.84 4.78
CA ASN A 381 -38.54 -15.46 3.55
C ASN A 381 -39.01 -16.91 3.32
N GLY A 382 -40.11 -17.32 3.95
CA GLY A 382 -40.72 -18.64 3.80
C GLY A 382 -39.80 -19.81 4.16
N SER A 383 -40.18 -21.03 3.77
CA SER A 383 -39.48 -22.27 4.17
C SER A 383 -38.00 -22.29 3.76
N ASN A 384 -37.63 -21.73 2.61
CA ASN A 384 -36.23 -21.66 2.17
C ASN A 384 -35.38 -20.75 3.05
N GLY A 385 -35.93 -19.61 3.51
CA GLY A 385 -35.28 -18.74 4.48
C GLY A 385 -35.07 -19.42 5.83
N LYS A 386 -36.08 -20.16 6.30
CA LYS A 386 -35.99 -20.96 7.54
C LYS A 386 -34.94 -22.06 7.44
N ILE A 387 -34.91 -22.81 6.32
CA ILE A 387 -33.90 -23.84 6.04
C ILE A 387 -32.48 -23.24 6.03
N ARG A 388 -32.31 -22.06 5.42
CA ARG A 388 -31.03 -21.35 5.39
C ARG A 388 -30.55 -20.97 6.79
N ILE A 389 -31.40 -20.37 7.62
CA ILE A 389 -31.03 -20.01 9.00
C ILE A 389 -30.74 -21.27 9.81
N LEU A 390 -31.61 -22.28 9.73
CA LEU A 390 -31.44 -23.55 10.43
C LEU A 390 -30.12 -24.25 10.04
N SER A 391 -29.69 -24.13 8.78
CA SER A 391 -28.43 -24.72 8.29
C SER A 391 -27.17 -24.24 9.03
N ILE A 392 -27.24 -23.12 9.76
CA ILE A 392 -26.13 -22.61 10.58
C ILE A 392 -25.81 -23.57 11.73
N VAL A 393 -26.84 -24.14 12.36
CA VAL A 393 -26.71 -24.98 13.57
C VAL A 393 -27.04 -26.44 13.33
N ALA A 394 -27.61 -26.79 12.17
CA ALA A 394 -28.17 -28.11 11.90
C ALA A 394 -27.17 -29.28 12.01
N GLU A 395 -25.87 -29.07 11.74
CA GLU A 395 -24.83 -30.11 11.87
C GLU A 395 -24.24 -30.20 13.29
N ASN A 396 -24.48 -29.20 14.15
CA ASN A 396 -23.88 -29.12 15.48
C ASN A 396 -24.70 -29.81 16.58
N PHE A 397 -25.96 -30.15 16.30
CA PHE A 397 -26.91 -30.76 17.24
C PHE A 397 -27.54 -32.02 16.64
N ILE A 398 -27.92 -32.98 17.49
CA ILE A 398 -28.59 -34.21 17.02
C ILE A 398 -30.04 -33.93 16.58
N TYR A 399 -30.64 -34.87 15.84
CA TYR A 399 -31.98 -34.70 15.28
C TYR A 399 -33.02 -34.49 16.39
N GLU A 400 -32.93 -35.29 17.45
CA GLU A 400 -33.83 -35.29 18.60
C GLU A 400 -33.81 -33.93 19.30
N GLU A 401 -32.62 -33.39 19.58
CA GLU A 401 -32.45 -32.07 20.20
C GLU A 401 -33.04 -30.94 19.36
N LEU A 402 -32.84 -30.96 18.04
CA LEU A 402 -33.40 -29.95 17.14
C LEU A 402 -34.93 -30.06 17.04
N MET A 403 -35.47 -31.29 17.05
CA MET A 403 -36.92 -31.52 17.01
C MET A 403 -37.59 -31.06 18.29
N GLU A 404 -37.05 -31.43 19.45
CA GLU A 404 -37.63 -31.08 20.75
C GLU A 404 -37.51 -29.57 21.04
N ASN A 405 -36.34 -28.99 20.78
CA ASN A 405 -36.07 -27.59 21.14
C ASN A 405 -36.59 -26.58 20.11
N LEU A 406 -36.79 -26.95 18.84
CA LEU A 406 -37.34 -26.04 17.82
C LEU A 406 -38.73 -26.43 17.30
N GLN A 407 -39.28 -27.59 17.70
CA GLN A 407 -40.58 -28.10 17.24
C GLN A 407 -40.68 -28.21 15.71
N ILE A 408 -39.57 -28.58 15.05
CA ILE A 408 -39.46 -28.68 13.59
C ILE A 408 -39.45 -30.14 13.13
N SER A 409 -39.94 -30.38 11.90
CA SER A 409 -40.00 -31.73 11.35
C SER A 409 -38.61 -32.28 10.99
N PRO A 410 -38.41 -33.62 11.02
CA PRO A 410 -37.18 -34.26 10.54
C PRO A 410 -36.82 -33.89 9.09
N LYS A 411 -37.84 -33.71 8.24
CA LYS A 411 -37.63 -33.33 6.83
C LYS A 411 -37.00 -31.93 6.72
N THR A 412 -37.38 -31.01 7.59
CA THR A 412 -36.83 -29.65 7.64
C THR A 412 -35.36 -29.67 8.09
N ILE A 413 -35.04 -30.49 9.08
CA ILE A 413 -33.66 -30.68 9.56
C ILE A 413 -32.78 -31.29 8.46
N HIS A 414 -33.29 -32.31 7.77
CA HIS A 414 -32.59 -32.94 6.64
C HIS A 414 -32.28 -31.93 5.53
N ALA A 415 -33.27 -31.13 5.13
CA ALA A 415 -33.10 -30.08 4.12
C ALA A 415 -32.07 -29.01 4.56
N ALA A 416 -32.04 -28.65 5.85
CA ALA A 416 -31.07 -27.71 6.39
C ALA A 416 -29.63 -28.26 6.40
N ARG A 417 -29.43 -29.54 6.73
CA ARG A 417 -28.11 -30.19 6.63
C ARG A 417 -27.65 -30.31 5.18
N GLU A 418 -28.53 -30.69 4.27
CA GLU A 418 -28.23 -30.71 2.83
C GLU A 418 -27.84 -29.32 2.30
N HIS A 419 -28.55 -28.28 2.76
CA HIS A 419 -28.21 -26.91 2.44
C HIS A 419 -26.84 -26.50 3.00
N HIS A 420 -26.54 -26.83 4.26
CA HIS A 420 -25.24 -26.59 4.89
C HIS A 420 -24.11 -27.19 4.06
N ARG A 421 -24.25 -28.44 3.62
CA ARG A 421 -23.22 -29.17 2.85
C ARG A 421 -23.02 -28.58 1.45
N LYS A 422 -24.11 -28.18 0.78
CA LYS A 422 -24.06 -27.69 -0.61
C LYS A 422 -23.65 -26.23 -0.74
N ASN A 423 -24.11 -25.38 0.17
CA ASN A 423 -23.95 -23.93 0.06
C ASN A 423 -23.09 -23.33 1.18
N GLY A 424 -22.85 -24.06 2.28
CA GLY A 424 -22.26 -23.55 3.52
C GLY A 424 -23.32 -23.08 4.55
N PRO A 425 -22.98 -23.05 5.86
CA PRO A 425 -23.88 -22.64 6.92
C PRO A 425 -24.39 -21.20 6.69
N GLY A 426 -25.71 -21.02 6.62
CA GLY A 426 -26.34 -19.69 6.51
C GLY A 426 -26.05 -18.95 5.18
N CYS A 427 -25.36 -19.57 4.23
CA CYS A 427 -24.99 -18.95 2.97
C CYS A 427 -26.17 -18.87 2.00
N LYS A 428 -26.13 -17.94 1.03
CA LYS A 428 -27.15 -17.90 -0.03
C LYS A 428 -26.92 -19.10 -0.96
N ALA A 429 -27.99 -19.73 -1.44
CA ALA A 429 -27.87 -20.75 -2.48
C ALA A 429 -27.15 -20.17 -3.70
N LEU A 430 -26.19 -20.90 -4.26
CA LEU A 430 -25.42 -20.46 -5.42
C LEU A 430 -26.36 -20.23 -6.61
N ASP A 431 -26.31 -19.02 -7.17
CA ASP A 431 -27.03 -18.69 -8.41
C ASP A 431 -26.42 -19.52 -9.55
N LYS A 432 -27.24 -20.27 -10.29
CA LYS A 432 -26.76 -21.09 -11.40
C LYS A 432 -26.09 -20.19 -12.46
N PRO A 433 -24.96 -20.59 -13.07
CA PRO A 433 -24.34 -19.81 -14.12
C PRO A 433 -25.31 -19.65 -15.30
N ILE A 434 -25.48 -18.40 -15.75
CA ILE A 434 -26.26 -18.07 -16.94
C ILE A 434 -25.43 -18.52 -18.15
N ILE A 435 -25.82 -19.63 -18.78
CA ILE A 435 -25.15 -20.13 -19.97
C ILE A 435 -25.66 -19.35 -21.19
N VAL A 436 -24.82 -18.49 -21.76
CA VAL A 436 -25.11 -17.78 -23.01
C VAL A 436 -24.62 -18.63 -24.19
N HIS A 437 -25.52 -19.14 -25.01
CA HIS A 437 -25.16 -19.84 -26.25
C HIS A 437 -24.89 -18.83 -27.38
N LYS A 438 -23.69 -18.88 -27.97
CA LYS A 438 -23.40 -18.13 -29.22
C LYS A 438 -24.10 -18.82 -30.39
N LYS A 439 -24.92 -18.07 -31.14
CA LYS A 439 -25.58 -18.53 -32.37
C LYS A 439 -24.52 -18.79 -33.46
N MET A 440 -24.68 -19.89 -34.21
CA MET A 440 -23.75 -20.28 -35.28
C MET A 440 -23.77 -19.23 -36.42
N ALA A 441 -22.61 -18.93 -36.98
CA ALA A 441 -22.47 -17.94 -38.06
C ALA A 441 -23.18 -18.42 -39.35
N GLU A 442 -23.85 -17.50 -40.05
CA GLU A 442 -24.66 -17.79 -41.24
C GLU A 442 -23.85 -18.42 -42.39
N ILE A 443 -22.56 -18.08 -42.49
CA ILE A 443 -21.65 -18.64 -43.51
C ILE A 443 -21.59 -20.17 -43.40
N LYS A 444 -21.52 -20.71 -42.17
CA LYS A 444 -21.44 -22.15 -41.93
C LYS A 444 -22.73 -22.88 -42.29
N GLU A 445 -23.86 -22.20 -42.19
CA GLU A 445 -25.16 -22.73 -42.62
C GLU A 445 -25.26 -22.74 -44.15
N ARG A 446 -24.74 -21.69 -44.82
CA ARG A 446 -24.70 -21.62 -46.29
C ARG A 446 -23.81 -22.71 -46.89
N GLU A 447 -22.65 -22.98 -46.30
CA GLU A 447 -21.76 -24.07 -46.72
C GLU A 447 -22.46 -25.44 -46.66
N PHE A 448 -23.25 -25.68 -45.61
CA PHE A 448 -24.04 -26.90 -45.46
C PHE A 448 -25.09 -27.06 -46.58
N GLU A 449 -25.86 -26.00 -46.88
CA GLU A 449 -26.85 -26.06 -47.96
C GLU A 449 -26.20 -26.22 -49.33
N LEU A 450 -25.06 -25.58 -49.59
CA LEU A 450 -24.31 -25.73 -50.85
C LEU A 450 -23.83 -27.17 -51.06
N PHE A 451 -23.31 -27.81 -50.00
CA PHE A 451 -22.85 -29.19 -50.06
C PHE A 451 -23.98 -30.17 -50.45
N PHE A 452 -25.20 -29.91 -49.97
CA PHE A 452 -26.38 -30.72 -50.27
C PHE A 452 -27.20 -30.24 -51.46
N ALA A 453 -26.78 -29.18 -52.16
CA ALA A 453 -27.28 -28.87 -53.50
C ALA A 453 -26.62 -29.74 -54.58
N ASP A 454 -25.45 -30.31 -54.28
CA ASP A 454 -24.71 -31.17 -55.20
C ASP A 454 -25.37 -32.55 -55.37
N LYS A 455 -25.66 -32.88 -56.63
CA LYS A 455 -26.22 -34.17 -57.05
C LYS A 455 -25.26 -35.34 -56.76
N ALA A 456 -23.98 -35.09 -56.51
CA ALA A 456 -23.03 -36.12 -56.09
C ALA A 456 -23.32 -36.62 -54.65
N ASN A 457 -23.90 -35.77 -53.80
CA ASN A 457 -24.10 -36.06 -52.38
C ASN A 457 -25.55 -36.49 -52.05
N VAL A 458 -26.53 -36.00 -52.82
CA VAL A 458 -27.96 -36.30 -52.61
C VAL A 458 -28.74 -36.47 -53.91
N ASN A 459 -29.87 -37.17 -53.82
CA ASN A 459 -30.93 -37.18 -54.82
C ASN A 459 -32.15 -36.42 -54.30
N MET A 460 -32.70 -35.54 -55.12
CA MET A 460 -33.91 -34.81 -54.79
C MET A 460 -35.15 -35.63 -55.16
N SER A 461 -36.09 -35.76 -54.24
CA SER A 461 -37.37 -36.41 -54.55
C SER A 461 -38.19 -35.57 -55.51
N SER A 462 -38.81 -36.20 -56.50
CA SER A 462 -39.71 -35.55 -57.46
C SER A 462 -41.18 -35.50 -57.01
N TYR A 463 -41.54 -36.16 -55.90
CA TYR A 463 -42.92 -36.27 -55.41
C TYR A 463 -43.08 -36.21 -53.88
N HIS A 464 -42.01 -36.39 -53.11
CA HIS A 464 -42.05 -36.22 -51.65
C HIS A 464 -41.49 -34.87 -51.23
N ILE A 465 -42.36 -34.10 -50.57
CA ILE A 465 -42.05 -32.82 -49.95
C ILE A 465 -41.99 -33.04 -48.44
N ASP A 466 -40.99 -32.45 -47.79
CA ASP A 466 -40.90 -32.44 -46.34
C ASP A 466 -41.99 -31.53 -45.76
N LYS A 467 -42.85 -32.10 -44.90
CA LYS A 467 -44.04 -31.40 -44.38
C LYS A 467 -43.70 -30.12 -43.59
N LYS A 468 -42.51 -30.05 -42.98
CA LYS A 468 -42.09 -28.91 -42.15
C LYS A 468 -41.49 -27.78 -42.99
N THR A 469 -40.66 -28.11 -43.97
CA THR A 469 -39.93 -27.12 -44.77
C THR A 469 -40.62 -26.78 -46.09
N GLN A 470 -41.62 -27.57 -46.52
CA GLN A 470 -42.27 -27.46 -47.83
C GLN A 470 -41.28 -27.57 -49.02
N LEU A 471 -40.08 -28.10 -48.77
CA LEU A 471 -39.05 -28.35 -49.78
C LEU A 471 -38.98 -29.84 -50.14
N PRO A 472 -38.50 -30.20 -51.34
CA PRO A 472 -38.30 -31.59 -51.72
C PRO A 472 -37.40 -32.34 -50.73
N VAL A 473 -37.77 -33.57 -50.40
CA VAL A 473 -36.95 -34.47 -49.56
C VAL A 473 -35.66 -34.81 -50.31
N LEU A 474 -34.52 -34.71 -49.60
CA LEU A 474 -33.20 -35.06 -50.11
C LEU A 474 -32.77 -36.43 -49.59
N TYR A 475 -32.59 -37.38 -50.48
CA TYR A 475 -32.09 -38.71 -50.16
C TYR A 475 -30.57 -38.75 -50.22
N LEU A 476 -29.94 -39.15 -49.12
CA LEU A 476 -28.49 -39.24 -48.98
C LEU A 476 -27.93 -40.35 -49.88
N LYS A 477 -26.92 -40.05 -50.70
CA LYS A 477 -26.27 -41.05 -51.57
C LYS A 477 -25.31 -41.98 -50.82
N ASP A 478 -24.85 -41.57 -49.65
CA ASP A 478 -23.78 -42.23 -48.90
C ASP A 478 -24.11 -42.25 -47.39
N GLN A 479 -23.31 -42.97 -46.61
CA GLN A 479 -23.43 -42.98 -45.15
C GLN A 479 -23.19 -41.59 -44.56
N LYS A 480 -23.89 -41.26 -43.47
CA LYS A 480 -23.76 -39.95 -42.79
C LYS A 480 -22.30 -39.65 -42.40
N SER A 481 -21.53 -40.67 -42.03
CA SER A 481 -20.10 -40.55 -41.73
C SER A 481 -19.27 -40.18 -42.95
N ALA A 482 -19.47 -40.85 -44.08
CA ALA A 482 -18.74 -40.56 -45.33
C ALA A 482 -19.07 -39.17 -45.90
N LEU A 483 -20.34 -38.75 -45.80
CA LEU A 483 -20.74 -37.39 -46.17
C LEU A 483 -20.12 -36.33 -45.25
N TRP A 484 -19.98 -36.63 -43.95
CA TRP A 484 -19.28 -35.74 -43.04
C TRP A 484 -17.79 -35.61 -43.40
N GLU A 485 -17.09 -36.71 -43.72
CA GLU A 485 -15.68 -36.64 -44.11
C GLU A 485 -15.48 -35.88 -45.43
N LYS A 486 -16.41 -36.03 -46.39
CA LYS A 486 -16.42 -35.21 -47.62
C LYS A 486 -16.67 -33.73 -47.30
N PHE A 487 -17.61 -33.44 -46.42
CA PHE A 487 -17.94 -32.06 -46.03
C PHE A 487 -16.77 -31.39 -45.30
N SER A 488 -16.14 -32.07 -44.32
CA SER A 488 -15.02 -31.54 -43.55
C SER A 488 -13.77 -31.32 -44.41
N ALA A 489 -13.58 -32.13 -45.45
CA ALA A 489 -12.50 -31.95 -46.42
C ALA A 489 -12.73 -30.72 -47.33
N ILE A 490 -13.98 -30.44 -47.72
CA ILE A 490 -14.33 -29.27 -48.57
C ILE A 490 -14.39 -27.98 -47.74
N TYR A 491 -14.90 -28.05 -46.50
CA TYR A 491 -15.09 -26.90 -45.61
C TYR A 491 -14.43 -27.14 -44.23
N PRO A 492 -13.10 -27.06 -44.12
CA PRO A 492 -12.37 -27.36 -42.88
C PRO A 492 -12.75 -26.42 -41.71
N ASP A 493 -13.07 -25.15 -42.02
CA ASP A 493 -13.53 -24.15 -41.05
C ASP A 493 -15.06 -24.11 -40.88
N GLY A 494 -15.78 -25.02 -41.53
CA GLY A 494 -17.23 -25.03 -41.56
C GLY A 494 -17.89 -25.44 -40.24
N MET A 495 -19.14 -25.88 -40.32
CA MET A 495 -19.86 -26.34 -39.13
C MET A 495 -19.20 -27.58 -38.52
N LYS A 496 -19.24 -27.70 -37.19
CA LYS A 496 -18.66 -28.87 -36.50
C LYS A 496 -19.57 -30.10 -36.63
N ARG A 497 -18.98 -31.29 -36.49
CA ARG A 497 -19.65 -32.60 -36.67
C ARG A 497 -20.97 -32.71 -35.92
N THR A 498 -21.02 -32.24 -34.66
CA THR A 498 -22.24 -32.30 -33.84
C THR A 498 -23.37 -31.47 -34.45
N SER A 499 -23.08 -30.25 -34.92
CA SER A 499 -24.05 -29.38 -35.60
C SER A 499 -24.47 -29.96 -36.94
N PHE A 500 -23.54 -30.53 -37.72
CA PHE A 500 -23.82 -31.20 -38.98
C PHE A 500 -24.81 -32.37 -38.80
N MET A 501 -24.57 -33.23 -37.81
CA MET A 501 -25.43 -34.38 -37.53
C MET A 501 -26.80 -33.96 -36.99
N ALA A 502 -26.84 -32.97 -36.10
CA ALA A 502 -28.09 -32.41 -35.59
C ALA A 502 -28.92 -31.80 -36.73
N ARG A 503 -28.28 -31.12 -37.69
CA ARG A 503 -28.96 -30.53 -38.84
C ARG A 503 -29.51 -31.57 -39.81
N LEU A 504 -28.76 -32.66 -40.02
CA LEU A 504 -29.24 -33.81 -40.79
C LEU A 504 -30.45 -34.51 -40.15
N GLN A 505 -30.49 -34.62 -38.82
CA GLN A 505 -31.61 -35.26 -38.11
C GLN A 505 -32.89 -34.41 -38.12
N ASN A 506 -32.76 -33.09 -38.03
CA ASN A 506 -33.88 -32.15 -37.93
C ASN A 506 -34.26 -31.48 -39.26
N GLY A 507 -33.85 -32.06 -40.40
CA GLY A 507 -34.04 -31.47 -41.73
C GLY A 507 -34.77 -32.37 -42.72
N ARG A 508 -34.83 -31.92 -43.98
CA ARG A 508 -35.42 -32.62 -45.13
C ARG A 508 -34.62 -33.83 -45.64
N PHE A 509 -33.65 -34.31 -44.87
CA PHE A 509 -32.67 -35.33 -45.30
C PHE A 509 -33.08 -36.71 -44.84
N LYS A 510 -33.22 -37.66 -45.77
CA LYS A 510 -33.52 -39.06 -45.45
C LYS A 510 -32.38 -39.97 -45.87
N TYR A 511 -32.07 -40.91 -44.99
CA TYR A 511 -31.19 -42.02 -45.33
C TYR A 511 -31.95 -42.99 -46.25
N ARG A 512 -31.23 -43.80 -47.04
CA ARG A 512 -31.86 -44.71 -48.01
C ARG A 512 -32.74 -45.75 -47.29
N ASP A 513 -34.04 -45.53 -47.30
CA ASP A 513 -35.04 -46.57 -47.03
C ASP A 513 -35.44 -47.21 -48.37
N ASP A 514 -36.03 -48.41 -48.35
CA ASP A 514 -36.37 -49.22 -49.54
C ASP A 514 -37.19 -48.45 -50.60
N LEU A 515 -37.99 -47.47 -50.16
CA LEU A 515 -38.76 -46.54 -51.01
C LEU A 515 -37.89 -45.50 -51.75
N GLY A 516 -36.74 -45.12 -51.20
CA GLY A 516 -35.75 -44.26 -51.88
C GLY A 516 -35.00 -44.99 -53.01
N GLY A 517 -34.85 -46.32 -52.89
CA GLY A 517 -34.36 -47.19 -53.96
C GLY A 517 -35.34 -47.28 -55.14
N LEU A 518 -36.65 -47.37 -54.85
CA LEU A 518 -37.71 -47.30 -55.86
C LEU A 518 -37.72 -45.96 -56.60
N CYS A 519 -37.37 -44.85 -55.93
CA CYS A 519 -37.26 -43.52 -56.56
C CYS A 519 -36.11 -43.44 -57.58
N LEU A 520 -34.97 -44.10 -57.29
CA LEU A 520 -33.84 -44.26 -58.22
C LEU A 520 -34.23 -45.12 -59.43
N ILE A 521 -34.88 -46.27 -59.20
CA ILE A 521 -35.38 -47.15 -60.27
C ILE A 521 -36.43 -46.42 -61.12
N CYS A 522 -37.35 -45.67 -60.51
CA CYS A 522 -38.32 -44.85 -61.24
C CYS A 522 -37.64 -43.74 -62.05
N ASN A 523 -36.59 -43.12 -61.50
CA ASN A 523 -35.87 -42.07 -62.24
C ASN A 523 -35.10 -42.66 -63.44
N ASP A 524 -34.43 -43.79 -63.25
CA ASP A 524 -33.60 -44.44 -64.27
C ASP A 524 -34.45 -45.11 -65.38
N TYR A 525 -35.61 -45.70 -65.04
CA TYR A 525 -36.47 -46.40 -66.01
C TYR A 525 -37.66 -45.58 -66.54
N ALA A 526 -38.14 -44.56 -65.84
CA ALA A 526 -39.37 -43.85 -66.21
C ALA A 526 -39.21 -42.34 -66.50
N TYR A 527 -38.14 -41.67 -66.04
CA TYR A 527 -37.99 -40.21 -66.22
C TYR A 527 -36.79 -39.83 -67.10
N GLN A 528 -35.63 -40.43 -66.84
CA GLN A 528 -34.41 -40.18 -67.60
C GLN A 528 -34.54 -40.56 -69.09
N PRO A 529 -35.16 -41.71 -69.46
CA PRO A 529 -35.30 -42.10 -70.86
C PRO A 529 -36.15 -41.14 -71.70
N PHE A 530 -37.19 -40.52 -71.12
CA PHE A 530 -38.01 -39.54 -71.83
C PHE A 530 -37.28 -38.22 -72.07
N GLU A 531 -36.46 -37.76 -71.12
CA GLU A 531 -35.60 -36.58 -71.31
C GLU A 531 -34.55 -36.83 -72.41
N ASP A 532 -33.98 -38.04 -72.43
CA ASP A 532 -33.00 -38.45 -73.43
C ASP A 532 -33.65 -38.61 -74.82
N LEU A 533 -34.87 -39.17 -74.91
CA LEU A 533 -35.65 -39.25 -76.15
C LEU A 533 -36.07 -37.87 -76.67
N ILE A 534 -36.51 -36.96 -75.80
CA ILE A 534 -36.85 -35.57 -76.17
C ILE A 534 -35.60 -34.85 -76.71
N LYS A 535 -34.43 -35.07 -76.08
CA LYS A 535 -33.15 -34.56 -76.59
C LYS A 535 -32.78 -35.16 -77.95
N LEU A 536 -32.93 -36.47 -78.13
CA LEU A 536 -32.66 -37.14 -79.40
C LEU A 536 -33.55 -36.62 -80.54
N VAL A 537 -34.86 -36.52 -80.31
CA VAL A 537 -35.81 -35.93 -81.27
C VAL A 537 -35.45 -34.47 -81.54
N SER A 538 -35.07 -33.72 -80.49
CA SER A 538 -34.70 -32.32 -80.63
C SER A 538 -33.42 -32.09 -81.45
N ASN A 539 -32.47 -33.01 -81.38
CA ASN A 539 -31.19 -32.90 -82.07
C ASN A 539 -31.24 -33.46 -83.51
N ASN A 540 -32.06 -34.48 -83.77
CA ASN A 540 -32.02 -35.23 -85.03
C ASN A 540 -33.17 -34.92 -86.01
N ILE A 541 -34.27 -34.30 -85.57
CA ILE A 541 -35.40 -33.94 -86.47
C ILE A 541 -35.38 -32.44 -86.78
N VAL A 542 -35.24 -32.11 -88.06
CA VAL A 542 -35.13 -30.74 -88.58
C VAL A 542 -36.50 -30.10 -88.87
N ASP A 543 -37.50 -30.90 -89.29
CA ASP A 543 -38.86 -30.41 -89.52
C ASP A 543 -39.53 -30.04 -88.19
N LYS A 544 -39.83 -28.74 -88.04
CA LYS A 544 -40.34 -28.16 -86.79
C LYS A 544 -41.76 -28.64 -86.44
N LYS A 545 -42.58 -28.94 -87.44
CA LYS A 545 -43.97 -29.38 -87.22
C LYS A 545 -43.96 -30.83 -86.70
N ILE A 546 -43.21 -31.70 -87.36
CA ILE A 546 -43.06 -33.12 -86.97
C ILE A 546 -42.35 -33.23 -85.62
N LYS A 547 -41.29 -32.44 -85.39
CA LYS A 547 -40.57 -32.39 -84.11
C LYS A 547 -41.49 -32.02 -82.95
N ASN A 548 -42.29 -30.97 -83.10
CA ASN A 548 -43.21 -30.53 -82.05
C ASN A 548 -44.32 -31.56 -81.80
N GLU A 549 -44.81 -32.21 -82.85
CA GLU A 549 -45.83 -33.26 -82.73
C GLU A 549 -45.31 -34.48 -81.97
N LEU A 550 -44.10 -34.96 -82.30
CA LEU A 550 -43.44 -36.06 -81.60
C LEU A 550 -43.11 -35.73 -80.14
N ILE A 551 -42.61 -34.52 -79.86
CA ILE A 551 -42.36 -34.07 -78.48
C ILE A 551 -43.68 -34.01 -77.71
N THR A 552 -44.74 -33.50 -78.32
CA THR A 552 -46.07 -33.44 -77.68
C THR A 552 -46.60 -34.84 -77.37
N GLN A 553 -46.44 -35.80 -78.29
CA GLN A 553 -46.82 -37.19 -78.06
C GLN A 553 -45.98 -37.85 -76.95
N LEU A 554 -44.67 -37.64 -76.93
CA LEU A 554 -43.78 -38.12 -75.86
C LEU A 554 -44.16 -37.53 -74.50
N GLU A 555 -44.50 -36.25 -74.43
CA GLU A 555 -44.98 -35.62 -73.20
C GLU A 555 -46.37 -36.12 -72.78
N MET A 556 -47.28 -36.34 -73.73
CA MET A 556 -48.59 -36.94 -73.45
C MET A 556 -48.43 -38.36 -72.91
N LEU A 557 -47.55 -39.17 -73.51
CA LEU A 557 -47.25 -40.52 -73.02
C LEU A 557 -46.61 -40.48 -71.63
N ARG A 558 -45.65 -39.58 -71.40
CA ARG A 558 -45.03 -39.36 -70.09
C ARG A 558 -46.06 -38.97 -69.03
N ARG A 559 -47.04 -38.11 -69.37
CA ARG A 559 -48.13 -37.71 -68.47
C ARG A 559 -49.09 -38.87 -68.19
N HIS A 560 -49.45 -39.62 -69.23
CA HIS A 560 -50.33 -40.79 -69.12
C HIS A 560 -49.73 -41.87 -68.22
N LEU A 561 -48.46 -42.24 -68.43
CA LEU A 561 -47.73 -43.18 -67.59
C LEU A 561 -47.63 -42.70 -66.12
N LYS A 562 -47.61 -41.39 -65.90
CA LYS A 562 -47.49 -40.79 -64.55
C LYS A 562 -48.80 -40.74 -63.77
N LYS A 563 -49.95 -40.60 -64.45
CA LYS A 563 -51.23 -40.28 -63.78
C LYS A 563 -52.34 -41.30 -64.03
N ASP A 564 -52.38 -41.85 -65.24
CA ASP A 564 -53.58 -42.55 -65.72
C ASP A 564 -53.31 -44.05 -65.91
N TYR A 565 -52.05 -44.45 -66.14
CA TYR A 565 -51.66 -45.84 -66.35
C TYR A 565 -51.96 -46.76 -65.15
N GLU A 566 -51.90 -46.24 -63.93
CA GLU A 566 -52.28 -46.97 -62.71
C GLU A 566 -53.75 -47.42 -62.75
N ASN A 567 -54.63 -46.63 -63.37
CA ASN A 567 -56.05 -46.95 -63.51
C ASN A 567 -56.30 -48.05 -64.57
N GLU A 568 -55.32 -48.37 -65.41
CA GLU A 568 -55.39 -49.42 -66.44
C GLU A 568 -54.86 -50.78 -65.94
N LEU A 569 -54.29 -50.82 -64.72
CA LEU A 569 -53.77 -52.01 -64.07
C LEU A 569 -54.78 -52.59 -63.08
N LEU A 570 -55.28 -53.79 -63.37
CA LEU A 570 -56.08 -54.57 -62.43
C LEU A 570 -55.14 -55.43 -61.58
N VAL A 571 -55.13 -55.21 -60.27
CA VAL A 571 -54.35 -56.01 -59.31
C VAL A 571 -55.28 -56.99 -58.61
N TYR A 572 -55.03 -58.29 -58.78
CA TYR A 572 -55.78 -59.33 -58.09
C TYR A 572 -55.22 -59.56 -56.67
N ASN A 573 -56.06 -60.06 -55.76
CA ASN A 573 -55.71 -60.28 -54.35
C ASN A 573 -54.52 -61.24 -54.14
N ASN A 574 -54.11 -62.01 -55.16
CA ASN A 574 -52.93 -62.88 -55.15
C ASN A 574 -51.64 -62.16 -55.59
N GLY A 575 -51.67 -60.84 -55.81
CA GLY A 575 -50.53 -60.03 -56.22
C GLY A 575 -50.22 -60.06 -57.72
N THR A 576 -51.00 -60.77 -58.54
CA THR A 576 -50.84 -60.74 -60.01
C THR A 576 -51.55 -59.55 -60.63
N THR A 577 -50.94 -58.94 -61.65
CA THR A 577 -51.48 -57.77 -62.35
C THR A 577 -51.91 -58.12 -63.78
N LYS A 578 -53.00 -57.53 -64.25
CA LYS A 578 -53.49 -57.67 -65.63
C LYS A 578 -53.84 -56.29 -66.18
N HIS A 579 -53.35 -55.98 -67.37
CA HIS A 579 -53.61 -54.71 -68.03
C HIS A 579 -54.94 -54.76 -68.80
N ASN A 580 -55.84 -53.81 -68.55
CA ASN A 580 -57.11 -53.73 -69.26
C ASN A 580 -56.98 -52.75 -70.42
N ILE A 581 -56.66 -53.26 -71.62
CA ILE A 581 -56.45 -52.43 -72.81
C ILE A 581 -57.82 -51.93 -73.32
N GLY A 582 -58.26 -50.76 -72.85
CA GLY A 582 -59.36 -50.03 -73.47
C GLY A 582 -58.95 -49.56 -74.87
N LYS A 583 -59.82 -49.71 -75.87
CA LYS A 583 -59.54 -49.47 -77.31
C LYS A 583 -59.01 -48.06 -77.68
N ASN A 584 -58.94 -47.11 -76.75
CA ASN A 584 -58.50 -45.73 -76.96
C ASN A 584 -57.42 -45.26 -75.96
N SER A 585 -56.60 -46.14 -75.38
CA SER A 585 -55.44 -45.69 -74.58
C SER A 585 -54.26 -45.27 -75.49
N PRO A 586 -53.46 -44.25 -75.12
CA PRO A 586 -52.29 -43.79 -75.90
C PRO A 586 -51.28 -44.89 -76.23
N ALA A 587 -51.19 -45.93 -75.39
CA ALA A 587 -50.36 -47.11 -75.65
C ALA A 587 -50.81 -47.91 -76.89
N THR A 588 -52.10 -47.86 -77.23
CA THR A 588 -52.68 -48.52 -78.41
C THR A 588 -52.29 -47.82 -79.73
N LEU A 589 -51.94 -46.54 -79.69
CA LEU A 589 -51.50 -45.76 -80.86
C LEU A 589 -50.06 -46.09 -81.26
N LEU A 590 -49.19 -46.44 -80.31
CA LEU A 590 -47.82 -46.89 -80.59
C LEU A 590 -47.79 -48.30 -81.20
N ILE A 591 -48.66 -49.21 -80.74
CA ILE A 591 -48.74 -50.59 -81.26
C ILE A 591 -49.35 -50.66 -82.67
N LYS A 592 -50.13 -49.64 -83.09
CA LYS A 592 -50.64 -49.57 -84.47
C LYS A 592 -49.60 -49.16 -85.51
N HIS A 593 -48.53 -48.47 -85.13
CA HIS A 593 -47.49 -48.04 -86.06
C HIS A 593 -46.40 -49.10 -86.31
N GLU A 594 -46.37 -50.20 -85.54
CA GLU A 594 -45.49 -51.36 -85.78
C GLU A 594 -46.06 -52.36 -86.81
N LYS A 595 -47.24 -52.11 -87.38
CA LYS A 595 -47.86 -52.98 -88.40
C LYS A 595 -47.87 -52.42 -89.82
N ASP A 596 -47.33 -51.21 -90.03
CA ASP A 596 -47.15 -50.60 -91.36
C ASP A 596 -45.69 -50.13 -91.59
N ILE A 597 -44.71 -50.92 -91.12
CA ILE A 597 -43.32 -50.92 -91.60
C ILE A 597 -42.93 -52.36 -91.95
#